data_AF-A0A6H9UNH6-F1
#
_entry.id   AF-A0A6H9UNH6-F1
#
_cell.length_a   1.000
_cell.length_b   1.000
_cell.length_c   1.000
_cell.angle_alpha   90.00
_cell.angle_beta   90.00
_cell.angle_gamma   90.00
#
_symmetry.space_group_name_H-M   'P 1'
#
loop_
_entity.id
_entity.type
_entity.pdbx_description
1 polymer ?
#
loop_
_entity_poly.entity_id
_entity_poly.type
_entity_poly.pdbx_seq_one_letter_code
_entity_poly.pdbx_strand_id
1 'polypeptide(L)'
;MLYWSTFPSVLVDDFKVFTLAVLDCPYPPALSRITGLERASVATVLLWFKRLRVFATWLRHRPAPGVTDHDLDRYLDHVRAIQASTNTRRQLLNAVRAIWAYAPQLPPEHRMSVREPWQGRSPGELAEDIKTGRGNKTPRIEAATMTALLDWALRIVEDIGPDVRDAWREFRQLYPGTHLSHRRYDGLPQAERMKLFLQAAREEGRELPGDPERPGAIDFRYVACLIGLPALSGSLSGASRSLAEAAGLPVAEDFFIGRITGRIDGRPWRERPLTVSELPALVLVVTAACFVTVSYLSGMRQ
;
A
#
# COMPACT_ATOMS: atom_id res chain seq x y z
N MET A 1 8.99 -5.23 28.19
CA MET A 1 9.83 -5.26 29.40
C MET A 1 10.81 -6.42 29.29
N LEU A 2 12.10 -6.19 29.57
CA LEU A 2 13.16 -7.22 29.50
C LEU A 2 13.39 -7.81 30.90
N TYR A 3 13.15 -9.11 31.07
CA TYR A 3 13.29 -9.79 32.37
C TYR A 3 14.58 -10.60 32.43
N TRP A 4 15.65 -9.97 32.91
CA TRP A 4 16.99 -10.56 32.99
C TRP A 4 17.11 -11.74 33.95
N SER A 5 16.20 -11.86 34.93
CA SER A 5 16.10 -13.03 35.82
C SER A 5 15.84 -14.35 35.09
N THR A 6 15.45 -14.29 33.81
CA THR A 6 15.20 -15.48 32.99
C THR A 6 16.45 -15.98 32.23
N PHE A 7 17.58 -15.27 32.33
CA PHE A 7 18.87 -15.68 31.78
C PHE A 7 19.75 -16.31 32.88
N PRO A 8 20.66 -17.24 32.54
CA PRO A 8 21.68 -17.70 33.48
C PRO A 8 22.53 -16.54 34.00
N SER A 9 22.68 -16.43 35.31
CA SER A 9 23.36 -15.29 35.97
C SER A 9 24.75 -15.01 35.41
N VAL A 10 25.52 -16.06 35.11
CA VAL A 10 26.89 -15.97 34.58
C VAL A 10 26.99 -15.39 33.16
N LEU A 11 25.88 -15.32 32.41
CA LEU A 11 25.84 -14.78 31.05
C LEU A 11 25.05 -13.46 30.95
N VAL A 12 24.44 -13.00 32.03
CA VAL A 12 23.55 -11.82 31.99
C VAL A 12 24.28 -10.60 31.44
N ASP A 13 25.53 -10.40 31.84
CA ASP A 13 26.30 -9.23 31.43
C ASP A 13 26.63 -9.27 29.92
N ASP A 14 27.02 -10.42 29.37
CA ASP A 14 27.23 -10.60 27.92
C ASP A 14 25.99 -10.21 27.11
N PHE A 15 24.82 -10.70 27.51
CA PHE A 15 23.57 -10.43 26.80
C PHE A 15 23.04 -9.01 27.01
N LYS A 16 23.36 -8.35 28.13
CA LYS A 16 23.08 -6.92 28.35
C LYS A 16 23.92 -6.07 27.42
N VAL A 17 25.23 -6.34 27.34
CA VAL A 17 26.14 -5.61 26.44
C VAL A 17 25.70 -5.77 24.98
N PHE A 18 25.34 -6.99 24.57
CA PHE A 18 24.72 -7.20 23.25
C PHE A 18 23.44 -6.40 23.05
N THR A 19 22.52 -6.41 24.03
CA THR A 19 21.24 -5.70 23.91
C THR A 19 21.44 -4.18 23.82
N LEU A 20 22.41 -3.64 24.55
CA LEU A 20 22.80 -2.23 24.46
C LEU A 20 23.33 -1.90 23.06
N ALA A 21 24.25 -2.71 22.52
CA ALA A 21 24.77 -2.53 21.17
C ALA A 21 23.66 -2.55 20.10
N VAL A 22 22.65 -3.41 20.26
CA VAL A 22 21.50 -3.44 19.35
C VAL A 22 20.67 -2.15 19.38
N LEU A 23 20.56 -1.50 20.54
CA LEU A 23 19.77 -0.27 20.72
C LEU A 23 20.52 0.98 20.23
N ASP A 24 21.83 1.02 20.46
CA ASP A 24 22.64 2.22 20.25
C ASP A 24 23.31 2.25 18.88
N CYS A 25 23.57 1.09 18.27
CA CYS A 25 24.33 1.00 17.02
C CYS A 25 23.45 0.76 15.78
N PRO A 26 23.95 1.13 14.58
CA PRO A 26 23.25 0.88 13.33
C PRO A 26 22.93 -0.59 13.09
N TYR A 27 21.89 -0.86 12.28
CA TYR A 27 21.54 -2.23 11.91
C TYR A 27 22.66 -2.87 11.04
N PRO A 28 23.22 -4.03 11.40
CA PRO A 28 24.34 -4.62 10.66
C PRO A 28 23.97 -5.00 9.23
N PRO A 29 24.78 -4.62 8.22
CA PRO A 29 24.55 -5.02 6.83
C PRO A 29 24.48 -6.54 6.65
N ALA A 30 25.26 -7.29 7.43
CA ALA A 30 25.31 -8.75 7.38
C ALA A 30 23.98 -9.46 7.78
N LEU A 31 23.06 -8.74 8.42
CA LEU A 31 21.71 -9.23 8.75
C LEU A 31 20.64 -8.73 7.78
N SER A 32 20.96 -7.71 6.97
CA SER A 32 19.95 -7.05 6.15
C SER A 32 19.81 -7.69 4.77
N ARG A 33 18.56 -7.83 4.33
CA ARG A 33 18.22 -8.08 2.91
C ARG A 33 17.78 -6.81 2.19
N ILE A 34 17.61 -5.72 2.93
CA ILE A 34 17.13 -4.42 2.44
C ILE A 34 18.16 -3.36 2.84
N THR A 35 18.72 -2.65 1.87
CA THR A 35 19.62 -1.52 2.11
C THR A 35 18.86 -0.39 2.81
N GLY A 36 19.37 0.13 3.95
CA GLY A 36 18.87 1.38 4.55
C GLY A 36 18.08 1.30 5.86
N LEU A 37 18.03 0.15 6.55
CA LEU A 37 17.54 0.13 7.94
C LEU A 37 18.56 0.82 8.86
N GLU A 38 18.22 1.98 9.41
CA GLU A 38 19.12 2.70 10.32
C GLU A 38 19.34 1.95 11.64
N ARG A 39 18.29 1.35 12.24
CA ARG A 39 18.36 0.65 13.53
C ARG A 39 17.40 -0.53 13.63
N ALA A 40 17.63 -1.43 14.58
CA ALA A 40 16.71 -2.52 14.90
C ALA A 40 15.41 -1.96 15.52
N SER A 41 14.25 -2.46 15.08
CA SER A 41 12.98 -2.09 15.71
C SER A 41 12.85 -2.69 17.11
N VAL A 42 12.09 -2.05 18.00
CA VAL A 42 11.80 -2.57 19.36
C VAL A 42 11.26 -4.01 19.32
N ALA A 43 10.42 -4.32 18.32
CA ALA A 43 9.91 -5.67 18.11
C ALA A 43 11.02 -6.69 17.81
N THR A 44 12.03 -6.29 17.03
CA THR A 44 13.20 -7.12 16.71
C THR A 44 14.05 -7.37 17.95
N VAL A 45 14.30 -6.34 18.76
CA VAL A 45 15.05 -6.46 20.02
C VAL A 45 14.34 -7.43 20.97
N LEU A 46 13.02 -7.28 21.15
CA LEU A 46 12.23 -8.18 21.99
C LEU A 46 12.20 -9.61 21.47
N LEU A 47 12.19 -9.80 20.15
CA LEU A 47 12.27 -11.12 19.54
C LEU A 47 13.63 -11.76 19.82
N TRP A 48 14.73 -11.07 19.54
CA TRP A 48 16.07 -11.58 19.81
C TRP A 48 16.26 -11.89 21.28
N PHE A 49 15.86 -11.01 22.20
CA PHE A 49 15.92 -11.26 23.63
C PHE A 49 15.25 -12.59 24.02
N LYS A 50 14.03 -12.85 23.53
CA LYS A 50 13.31 -14.11 23.81
C LYS A 50 14.01 -15.34 23.24
N ARG A 51 14.62 -15.22 22.05
CA ARG A 51 15.30 -16.33 21.36
C ARG A 51 16.67 -16.61 21.96
N LEU A 52 17.42 -15.57 22.27
CA LEU A 52 18.73 -15.65 22.92
C LEU A 52 18.67 -16.23 24.31
N ARG A 53 17.54 -16.13 25.01
CA ARG A 53 17.34 -16.87 26.27
C ARG A 53 17.55 -18.37 26.09
N VAL A 54 17.03 -18.95 25.00
CA VAL A 54 17.19 -20.38 24.71
C VAL A 54 18.67 -20.71 24.47
N PHE A 55 19.37 -19.85 23.72
CA PHE A 55 20.81 -19.99 23.49
C PHE A 55 21.61 -19.86 24.79
N ALA A 56 21.31 -18.88 25.62
CA ALA A 56 21.96 -18.66 26.92
C ALA A 56 21.79 -19.86 27.85
N THR A 57 20.56 -20.39 27.96
CA THR A 57 20.30 -21.59 28.76
C THR A 57 21.08 -22.78 28.24
N TRP A 58 21.21 -22.95 26.92
CA TRP A 58 22.01 -24.01 26.32
C TRP A 58 23.51 -23.81 26.60
N LEU A 59 24.04 -22.59 26.46
CA LEU A 59 25.44 -22.24 26.73
C LEU A 59 25.89 -22.54 28.16
N ARG A 60 25.00 -22.38 29.16
CA ARG A 60 25.28 -22.66 30.57
C ARG A 60 25.82 -24.07 30.80
N HIS A 61 25.43 -25.03 29.96
CA HIS A 61 25.80 -26.43 30.11
C HIS A 61 27.14 -26.79 29.44
N ARG A 62 27.89 -25.81 28.95
CA ARG A 62 29.19 -26.04 28.31
C ARG A 62 30.37 -25.87 29.28
N PRO A 63 31.46 -26.63 29.07
CA PRO A 63 32.64 -26.59 29.95
C PRO A 63 33.67 -25.51 29.60
N ALA A 64 33.62 -24.90 28.41
CA ALA A 64 34.67 -24.00 27.91
C ALA A 64 34.22 -22.51 27.82
N PRO A 65 35.11 -21.55 28.12
CA PRO A 65 34.85 -20.13 27.93
C PRO A 65 34.89 -19.76 26.43
N GLY A 66 34.02 -18.82 26.03
CA GLY A 66 33.90 -18.37 24.65
C GLY A 66 33.08 -19.32 23.75
N VAL A 67 32.50 -18.78 22.69
CA VAL A 67 31.73 -19.54 21.70
C VAL A 67 32.59 -19.76 20.45
N THR A 68 32.77 -21.02 20.05
CA THR A 68 33.54 -21.43 18.87
C THR A 68 32.64 -21.98 17.77
N ASP A 69 33.18 -22.24 16.57
CA ASP A 69 32.44 -22.87 15.47
C ASP A 69 31.86 -24.23 15.86
N HIS A 70 32.62 -25.05 16.60
CA HIS A 70 32.16 -26.34 17.09
C HIS A 70 30.93 -26.22 18.00
N ASP A 71 30.86 -25.15 18.80
CA ASP A 71 29.71 -24.88 19.66
C ASP A 71 28.49 -24.45 18.86
N LEU A 72 28.68 -23.67 17.80
CA LEU A 72 27.58 -23.28 16.92
C LEU A 72 26.99 -24.49 16.20
N ASP A 73 27.82 -25.46 15.79
CA ASP A 73 27.33 -26.71 15.19
C ASP A 73 26.55 -27.56 16.21
N ARG A 74 27.06 -27.69 17.45
CA ARG A 74 26.30 -28.39 18.51
C ARG A 74 25.01 -27.66 18.88
N TYR A 75 24.98 -26.34 18.83
CA TYR A 75 23.77 -25.58 19.04
C TYR A 75 22.78 -25.76 17.88
N LEU A 76 23.25 -25.87 16.65
CA LEU A 76 22.41 -26.19 15.49
C LEU A 76 21.72 -27.54 15.66
N ASP A 77 22.45 -28.57 16.08
CA ASP A 77 21.89 -29.89 16.37
C ASP A 77 20.85 -29.82 17.50
N HIS A 78 21.14 -29.05 18.55
CA HIS A 78 20.16 -28.79 19.61
C HIS A 78 18.89 -28.13 19.07
N VAL A 79 19.00 -27.09 18.24
CA VAL A 79 17.85 -26.39 17.65
C VAL A 79 17.04 -27.31 16.73
N ARG A 80 17.69 -28.22 15.98
CA ARG A 80 17.01 -29.23 15.17
C ARG A 80 16.21 -30.22 16.01
N ALA A 81 16.76 -30.63 17.15
CA ALA A 81 16.09 -31.53 18.09
C ALA A 81 14.90 -30.89 18.84
N ILE A 82 14.81 -29.56 18.94
CA ILE A 82 13.68 -28.88 19.57
C ILE A 82 12.39 -29.14 18.77
N GLN A 83 11.33 -29.60 19.46
CA GLN A 83 9.98 -29.71 18.92
C GLN A 83 9.35 -28.32 18.75
N ALA A 84 9.64 -27.65 17.63
CA ALA A 84 9.12 -26.33 17.30
C ALA A 84 8.93 -26.17 15.79
N SER A 85 8.17 -25.16 15.39
CA SER A 85 8.02 -24.83 13.96
C SER A 85 9.37 -24.47 13.31
N THR A 86 9.51 -24.72 12.01
CA THR A 86 10.67 -24.30 11.20
C THR A 86 10.96 -22.80 11.34
N ASN A 87 9.92 -21.96 11.38
CA ASN A 87 10.07 -20.53 11.61
C ASN A 87 10.67 -20.22 12.99
N THR A 88 10.26 -20.94 14.03
CA THR A 88 10.84 -20.80 15.37
C THR A 88 12.32 -21.19 15.38
N ARG A 89 12.68 -22.33 14.77
CA ARG A 89 14.09 -22.78 14.65
C ARG A 89 14.94 -21.75 13.89
N ARG A 90 14.42 -21.25 12.76
CA ARG A 90 15.05 -20.16 12.01
C ARG A 90 15.28 -18.91 12.86
N GLN A 91 14.30 -18.51 13.67
CA GLN A 91 14.43 -17.35 14.55
C GLN A 91 15.46 -17.55 15.67
N LEU A 92 15.63 -18.78 16.18
CA LEU A 92 16.67 -19.12 17.15
C LEU A 92 18.07 -18.95 16.55
N LEU A 93 18.30 -19.53 15.37
CA LEU A 93 19.58 -19.44 14.66
C LEU A 93 19.89 -18.00 14.22
N ASN A 94 18.88 -17.26 13.76
CA ASN A 94 19.03 -15.86 13.38
C ASN A 94 19.40 -14.95 14.56
N ALA A 95 18.92 -15.26 15.77
CA ALA A 95 19.29 -14.50 16.96
C ALA A 95 20.78 -14.68 17.32
N VAL A 96 21.34 -15.88 17.14
CA VAL A 96 22.78 -16.12 17.34
C VAL A 96 23.62 -15.42 16.27
N ARG A 97 23.18 -15.45 14.99
CA ARG A 97 23.81 -14.63 13.93
C ARG A 97 23.80 -13.14 14.26
N ALA A 98 22.77 -12.64 14.96
CA ALA A 98 22.74 -11.24 15.36
C ALA A 98 23.88 -10.90 16.32
N ILE A 99 24.21 -11.77 17.29
CA ILE A 99 25.37 -11.56 18.19
C ILE A 99 26.66 -11.43 17.37
N TRP A 100 26.87 -12.32 16.40
CA TRP A 100 28.05 -12.26 15.52
C TRP A 100 28.07 -10.98 14.68
N ALA A 101 26.94 -10.60 14.10
CA ALA A 101 26.88 -9.43 13.22
C ALA A 101 27.12 -8.10 13.98
N TYR A 102 26.77 -8.05 15.26
CA TYR A 102 27.07 -6.93 16.14
C TYR A 102 28.47 -7.02 16.79
N ALA A 103 29.26 -8.07 16.53
CA ALA A 103 30.58 -8.25 17.15
C ALA A 103 31.53 -7.04 17.01
N PRO A 104 31.56 -6.28 15.89
CA PRO A 104 32.39 -5.08 15.78
C PRO A 104 32.04 -3.99 16.80
N GLN A 105 30.81 -3.99 17.33
CA GLN A 105 30.32 -3.05 18.34
C GLN A 105 30.43 -3.58 19.77
N LEU A 106 30.86 -4.82 19.98
CA LEU A 106 31.04 -5.42 21.29
C LEU A 106 32.51 -5.30 21.76
N PRO A 107 32.78 -5.17 23.06
CA PRO A 107 34.12 -5.34 23.62
C PRO A 107 34.69 -6.74 23.31
N PRO A 108 36.02 -6.89 23.14
CA PRO A 108 36.64 -8.16 22.74
C PRO A 108 36.23 -9.37 23.59
N GLU A 109 36.08 -9.19 24.89
CA GLU A 109 35.69 -10.21 25.88
C GLU A 109 34.25 -10.74 25.69
N HIS A 110 33.39 -9.97 25.03
CA HIS A 110 31.99 -10.34 24.75
C HIS A 110 31.77 -10.87 23.33
N ARG A 111 32.85 -11.02 22.54
CA ARG A 111 32.77 -11.51 21.16
C ARG A 111 32.81 -13.03 21.10
N MET A 112 32.15 -13.59 20.10
CA MET A 112 32.32 -15.01 19.76
C MET A 112 33.63 -15.19 19.00
N SER A 113 34.34 -16.29 19.28
CA SER A 113 35.58 -16.68 18.60
C SER A 113 35.27 -17.41 17.29
N VAL A 114 34.48 -16.75 16.43
CA VAL A 114 33.94 -17.30 15.19
C VAL A 114 34.11 -16.29 14.07
N ARG A 115 34.65 -16.74 12.93
CA ARG A 115 34.81 -15.89 11.75
C ARG A 115 33.46 -15.58 11.10
N GLU A 116 32.65 -16.61 10.87
CA GLU A 116 31.27 -16.49 10.37
C GLU A 116 30.44 -17.72 10.78
N PRO A 117 29.30 -17.55 11.49
CA PRO A 117 28.46 -18.66 11.91
C PRO A 117 28.05 -19.57 10.76
N TRP A 118 28.27 -20.87 10.94
CA TRP A 118 27.85 -21.92 10.00
C TRP A 118 28.30 -21.67 8.55
N GLN A 119 29.48 -21.08 8.36
CA GLN A 119 30.08 -20.81 7.04
C GLN A 119 29.16 -19.98 6.13
N GLY A 120 28.38 -19.06 6.71
CA GLY A 120 27.50 -18.15 5.98
C GLY A 120 26.13 -18.71 5.61
N ARG A 121 25.88 -20.01 5.82
CA ARG A 121 24.59 -20.68 5.54
C ARG A 121 23.42 -19.92 6.19
N SER A 122 22.33 -19.77 5.44
CA SER A 122 21.20 -18.97 5.92
C SER A 122 20.44 -19.68 7.05
N PRO A 123 19.86 -18.96 8.02
CA PRO A 123 19.03 -19.58 9.06
C PRO A 123 17.86 -20.40 8.53
N GLY A 124 17.40 -20.14 7.31
CA GLY A 124 16.37 -20.94 6.63
C GLY A 124 16.91 -22.31 6.20
N GLU A 125 18.05 -22.33 5.51
CA GLU A 125 18.74 -23.56 5.11
C GLU A 125 19.09 -24.44 6.32
N LEU A 126 19.55 -23.81 7.40
CA LEU A 126 19.97 -24.51 8.61
C LEU A 126 18.79 -25.11 9.40
N ALA A 127 17.64 -24.42 9.40
CA ALA A 127 16.43 -24.85 10.08
C ALA A 127 15.68 -25.98 9.34
N GLU A 128 16.27 -26.55 8.28
CA GLU A 128 15.64 -27.53 7.38
C GLU A 128 14.33 -27.01 6.80
N ASP A 129 14.30 -25.71 6.50
CA ASP A 129 13.23 -25.10 5.72
C ASP A 129 13.38 -25.57 4.26
N ILE A 130 12.94 -26.80 3.96
CA ILE A 130 12.83 -27.35 2.58
C ILE A 130 11.78 -26.57 1.77
N LYS A 131 11.20 -25.49 2.30
CA LYS A 131 10.53 -24.48 1.48
C LYS A 131 11.60 -23.62 0.81
N THR A 132 12.13 -24.17 -0.28
CA THR A 132 12.70 -23.46 -1.42
C THR A 132 12.18 -22.03 -1.52
N GLY A 133 12.97 -21.07 -1.05
CA GLY A 133 12.79 -19.65 -1.31
C GLY A 133 11.47 -19.04 -0.86
N ARG A 134 11.53 -17.75 -0.53
CA ARG A 134 10.41 -16.88 -0.87
C ARG A 134 10.42 -16.64 -2.39
N GLY A 135 10.34 -17.70 -3.19
CA GLY A 135 9.96 -17.55 -4.59
C GLY A 135 8.45 -17.39 -4.63
N ASN A 136 7.92 -16.49 -5.46
CA ASN A 136 6.49 -16.47 -5.73
C ASN A 136 6.00 -17.89 -6.00
N LYS A 137 5.03 -18.32 -5.18
CA LYS A 137 4.31 -19.58 -5.40
C LYS A 137 3.45 -19.52 -6.66
N THR A 138 3.18 -18.31 -7.13
CA THR A 138 2.56 -18.05 -8.43
C THR A 138 3.62 -18.29 -9.51
N PRO A 139 3.35 -19.16 -10.51
CA PRO A 139 4.18 -19.27 -11.69
C PRO A 139 4.50 -17.88 -12.24
N ARG A 140 5.75 -17.67 -12.67
CA ARG A 140 6.14 -16.41 -13.30
C ARG A 140 5.20 -16.16 -14.47
N ILE A 141 4.55 -15.01 -14.48
CA ILE A 141 3.70 -14.62 -15.61
C ILE A 141 4.58 -14.60 -16.86
N GLU A 142 4.12 -15.27 -17.92
CA GLU A 142 4.82 -15.36 -19.19
C GLU A 142 5.20 -13.96 -19.68
N ALA A 143 6.41 -13.84 -20.26
CA ALA A 143 6.97 -12.53 -20.63
C ALA A 143 6.05 -11.77 -21.60
N ALA A 144 5.44 -12.48 -22.55
CA ALA A 144 4.50 -11.89 -23.50
C ALA A 144 3.25 -11.30 -22.81
N THR A 145 2.70 -12.00 -21.80
CA THR A 145 1.56 -11.52 -21.02
C THR A 145 1.93 -10.29 -20.19
N MET A 146 3.11 -10.28 -19.57
CA MET A 146 3.59 -9.12 -18.81
C MET A 146 3.84 -7.90 -19.70
N THR A 147 4.40 -8.09 -20.89
CA THR A 147 4.62 -6.99 -21.84
C THR A 147 3.30 -6.40 -22.30
N ALA A 148 2.32 -7.23 -22.69
CA ALA A 148 1.00 -6.74 -23.11
C ALA A 148 0.25 -6.03 -21.98
N LEU A 149 0.31 -6.57 -20.75
CA LEU A 149 -0.30 -5.95 -19.58
C LEU A 149 0.33 -4.59 -19.28
N LEU A 150 1.67 -4.50 -19.35
CA LEU A 150 2.37 -3.24 -19.10
C LEU A 150 2.08 -2.20 -20.19
N ASP A 151 2.05 -2.62 -21.46
CA ASP A 151 1.70 -1.73 -22.57
C ASP A 151 0.31 -1.11 -22.36
N TRP A 152 -0.69 -1.93 -22.02
CA TRP A 152 -2.02 -1.44 -21.68
C TRP A 152 -2.06 -0.59 -20.40
N ALA A 153 -1.30 -0.97 -19.37
CA ALA A 153 -1.24 -0.18 -18.13
C ALA A 153 -0.67 1.23 -18.42
N LEU A 154 0.35 1.34 -19.26
CA LEU A 154 0.92 2.62 -19.68
C LEU A 154 -0.08 3.43 -20.49
N ARG A 155 -0.73 2.84 -21.50
CA ARG A 155 -1.82 3.50 -22.26
C ARG A 155 -2.94 4.01 -21.35
N ILE A 156 -3.36 3.23 -20.36
CA ILE A 156 -4.37 3.67 -19.39
C ILE A 156 -3.87 4.86 -18.58
N VAL A 157 -2.62 4.83 -18.10
CA VAL A 157 -2.08 5.91 -17.27
C VAL A 157 -1.87 7.19 -18.08
N GLU A 158 -1.37 7.08 -19.31
CA GLU A 158 -0.96 8.20 -20.15
C GLU A 158 -2.12 8.79 -20.94
N ASP A 159 -2.92 7.94 -21.60
CA ASP A 159 -3.98 8.40 -22.50
C ASP A 159 -5.32 8.56 -21.77
N ILE A 160 -5.70 7.62 -20.89
CA ILE A 160 -7.03 7.62 -20.23
C ILE A 160 -7.00 8.35 -18.88
N GLY A 161 -5.90 8.21 -18.14
CA GLY A 161 -5.72 8.71 -16.78
C GLY A 161 -6.00 10.20 -16.61
N PRO A 162 -5.52 11.10 -17.50
CA PRO A 162 -5.81 12.53 -17.43
C PRO A 162 -7.31 12.84 -17.46
N ASP A 163 -8.07 12.21 -18.37
CA ASP A 163 -9.51 12.44 -18.52
C ASP A 163 -10.28 12.01 -17.26
N VAL A 164 -9.96 10.83 -16.70
CA VAL A 164 -10.56 10.32 -15.45
C VAL A 164 -10.22 11.22 -14.26
N ARG A 165 -8.95 11.63 -14.14
CA ARG A 165 -8.48 12.52 -13.07
C ARG A 165 -9.21 13.87 -13.10
N ASP A 166 -9.32 14.45 -14.30
CA ASP A 166 -9.88 15.78 -14.46
C ASP A 166 -11.40 15.77 -14.26
N ALA A 167 -12.10 14.76 -14.77
CA ALA A 167 -13.52 14.52 -14.49
C ALA A 167 -13.79 14.29 -12.99
N TRP A 168 -12.95 13.49 -12.32
CA TRP A 168 -13.07 13.28 -10.86
C TRP A 168 -12.84 14.57 -10.07
N ARG A 169 -11.88 15.39 -10.48
CA ARG A 169 -11.62 16.69 -9.84
C ARG A 169 -12.79 17.65 -10.03
N GLU A 170 -13.33 17.74 -11.24
CA GLU A 170 -14.52 18.53 -11.56
C GLU A 170 -15.70 18.06 -10.70
N PHE A 171 -15.93 16.75 -10.64
CA PHE A 171 -17.01 16.16 -9.84
C PHE A 171 -16.88 16.53 -8.36
N ARG A 172 -15.69 16.41 -7.79
CA ARG A 172 -15.42 16.76 -6.38
C ARG A 172 -15.65 18.23 -6.05
N GLN A 173 -15.58 19.13 -7.03
CA GLN A 173 -15.87 20.55 -6.86
C GLN A 173 -17.36 20.86 -7.05
N LEU A 174 -18.02 20.18 -7.99
CA LEU A 174 -19.45 20.32 -8.24
C LEU A 174 -20.28 19.74 -7.08
N TYR A 175 -19.90 18.57 -6.57
CA TYR A 175 -20.65 17.84 -5.53
C TYR A 175 -20.98 18.66 -4.28
N PRO A 176 -20.05 19.43 -3.67
CA PRO A 176 -20.36 20.33 -2.56
C PRO A 176 -20.88 21.72 -3.00
N GLY A 177 -20.96 22.01 -4.30
CA GLY A 177 -21.37 23.31 -4.82
C GLY A 177 -20.27 24.38 -4.87
N THR A 178 -18.99 24.01 -4.73
CA THR A 178 -17.86 24.95 -4.64
C THR A 178 -17.14 25.25 -5.97
N HIS A 179 -17.64 24.69 -7.07
CA HIS A 179 -17.05 24.89 -8.40
C HIS A 179 -17.10 26.36 -8.85
N LEU A 180 -16.05 26.84 -9.51
CA LEU A 180 -15.90 28.25 -9.90
C LEU A 180 -16.98 28.73 -10.88
N SER A 181 -17.55 27.82 -11.68
CA SER A 181 -18.65 28.16 -12.60
C SER A 181 -19.90 28.68 -11.87
N HIS A 182 -20.02 28.41 -10.56
CA HIS A 182 -21.18 28.84 -9.77
C HIS A 182 -21.15 30.31 -9.40
N ARG A 183 -20.04 31.04 -9.60
CA ARG A 183 -19.97 32.49 -9.35
C ARG A 183 -21.04 33.28 -10.11
N ARG A 184 -21.51 32.76 -11.25
CA ARG A 184 -22.63 33.35 -12.01
C ARG A 184 -23.96 33.38 -11.23
N TYR A 185 -24.03 32.68 -10.10
CA TYR A 185 -25.21 32.56 -9.24
C TYR A 185 -25.08 33.32 -7.92
N ASP A 186 -23.97 34.03 -7.71
CA ASP A 186 -23.71 34.75 -6.47
C ASP A 186 -24.82 35.77 -6.18
N GLY A 187 -25.34 35.76 -4.94
CA GLY A 187 -26.43 36.63 -4.51
C GLY A 187 -27.83 36.27 -5.05
N LEU A 188 -27.96 35.33 -6.00
CA LEU A 188 -29.25 34.99 -6.58
C LEU A 188 -30.02 33.97 -5.73
N PRO A 189 -31.35 34.14 -5.56
CA PRO A 189 -32.20 33.11 -4.99
C PRO A 189 -32.27 31.88 -5.91
N GLN A 190 -32.54 30.73 -5.31
CA GLN A 190 -32.50 29.44 -6.00
C GLN A 190 -33.35 29.37 -7.28
N ALA A 191 -34.55 29.96 -7.26
CA ALA A 191 -35.44 29.95 -8.42
C ALA A 191 -34.85 30.71 -9.62
N GLU A 192 -34.10 31.80 -9.38
CA GLU A 192 -33.43 32.56 -10.44
C GLU A 192 -32.22 31.80 -10.98
N ARG A 193 -31.44 31.14 -10.10
CA ARG A 193 -30.35 30.25 -10.52
C ARG A 193 -30.86 29.14 -11.44
N MET A 194 -32.00 28.54 -11.09
CA MET A 194 -32.67 27.51 -11.87
C MET A 194 -33.10 28.04 -13.24
N LYS A 195 -33.77 29.21 -13.29
CA LYS A 195 -34.18 29.83 -14.57
C LYS A 195 -32.98 30.10 -15.49
N LEU A 196 -31.90 30.68 -14.95
CA LEU A 196 -30.68 30.94 -15.71
C LEU A 196 -30.03 29.65 -16.22
N PHE A 197 -29.98 28.61 -15.39
CA PHE A 197 -29.48 27.30 -15.79
C PHE A 197 -30.30 26.68 -16.92
N LEU A 198 -31.62 26.64 -16.77
CA LEU A 198 -32.53 26.04 -17.75
C LEU A 198 -32.55 26.80 -19.08
N GLN A 199 -32.43 28.13 -19.04
CA GLN A 199 -32.29 28.94 -20.24
C GLN A 199 -31.00 28.58 -20.98
N ALA A 200 -29.86 28.59 -20.30
CA ALA A 200 -28.58 28.23 -20.90
C ALA A 200 -28.59 26.78 -21.43
N ALA A 201 -29.18 25.85 -20.67
CA ALA A 201 -29.31 24.46 -21.10
C ALA A 201 -30.13 24.33 -22.39
N ARG A 202 -31.20 25.11 -22.54
CA ARG A 202 -32.01 25.14 -23.78
C ARG A 202 -31.24 25.72 -24.96
N GLU A 203 -30.55 26.84 -24.75
CA GLU A 203 -29.76 27.51 -25.80
C GLU A 203 -28.61 26.62 -26.30
N GLU A 204 -28.00 25.85 -25.40
CA GLU A 204 -26.89 24.95 -25.70
C GLU A 204 -27.33 23.53 -26.10
N GLY A 205 -28.63 23.24 -26.12
CA GLY A 205 -29.15 21.90 -26.40
C GLY A 205 -28.71 20.83 -25.40
N ARG A 206 -28.45 21.21 -24.14
CA ARG A 206 -28.02 20.29 -23.08
C ARG A 206 -29.19 19.54 -22.47
N GLU A 207 -28.93 18.27 -22.17
CA GLU A 207 -29.85 17.41 -21.44
C GLU A 207 -29.72 17.65 -19.93
N LEU A 208 -30.80 17.39 -19.18
CA LEU A 208 -30.78 17.38 -17.72
C LEU A 208 -30.12 16.08 -17.22
N PRO A 209 -29.39 16.11 -16.09
CA PRO A 209 -28.89 14.90 -15.44
C PRO A 209 -30.02 13.90 -15.16
N GLY A 210 -29.84 12.66 -15.59
CA GLY A 210 -30.80 11.59 -15.33
C GLY A 210 -30.40 10.67 -14.19
N ASP A 211 -31.39 9.92 -13.70
CA ASP A 211 -31.19 8.83 -12.76
C ASP A 211 -30.90 7.53 -13.53
N PRO A 212 -29.69 6.94 -13.39
CA PRO A 212 -29.31 5.71 -14.10
C PRO A 212 -30.19 4.50 -13.72
N GLU A 213 -30.81 4.51 -12.53
CA GLU A 213 -31.70 3.46 -12.06
C GLU A 213 -33.15 3.67 -12.53
N ARG A 214 -33.48 4.87 -13.02
CA ARG A 214 -34.83 5.26 -13.44
C ARG A 214 -34.76 6.04 -14.76
N PRO A 215 -34.67 5.33 -15.91
CA PRO A 215 -34.57 5.97 -17.22
C PRO A 215 -35.65 7.02 -17.45
N GLY A 216 -35.22 8.22 -17.85
CA GLY A 216 -36.10 9.37 -18.10
C GLY A 216 -36.47 10.20 -16.87
N ALA A 217 -36.10 9.77 -15.66
CA ALA A 217 -36.27 10.56 -14.44
C ALA A 217 -35.09 11.52 -14.24
N ILE A 218 -35.37 12.76 -13.82
CA ILE A 218 -34.36 13.78 -13.52
C ILE A 218 -33.68 13.44 -12.18
N ASP A 219 -32.34 13.39 -12.17
CA ASP A 219 -31.59 13.34 -10.92
C ASP A 219 -31.41 14.76 -10.36
N PHE A 220 -32.35 15.12 -9.48
CA PHE A 220 -32.37 16.42 -8.83
C PHE A 220 -31.14 16.71 -7.94
N ARG A 221 -30.37 15.70 -7.53
CA ARG A 221 -29.13 15.92 -6.76
C ARG A 221 -28.08 16.58 -7.66
N TYR A 222 -27.92 16.10 -8.89
CA TYR A 222 -26.95 16.65 -9.83
C TYR A 222 -27.42 17.95 -10.46
N VAL A 223 -28.74 18.13 -10.65
CA VAL A 223 -29.30 19.45 -10.97
C VAL A 223 -28.97 20.47 -9.88
N ALA A 224 -29.05 20.09 -8.60
CA ALA A 224 -28.69 20.98 -7.49
C ALA A 224 -27.22 21.43 -7.59
N CYS A 225 -26.29 20.51 -7.87
CA CYS A 225 -24.89 20.82 -8.09
C CYS A 225 -24.67 21.83 -9.21
N LEU A 226 -25.33 21.65 -10.36
CA LEU A 226 -25.18 22.52 -11.53
C LEU A 226 -25.62 23.98 -11.26
N ILE A 227 -26.45 24.21 -10.24
CA ILE A 227 -26.89 25.54 -9.81
C ILE A 227 -26.19 26.04 -8.52
N GLY A 228 -25.07 25.41 -8.14
CA GLY A 228 -24.25 25.83 -7.01
C GLY A 228 -24.80 25.45 -5.64
N LEU A 229 -25.43 24.27 -5.52
CA LEU A 229 -25.89 23.71 -4.26
C LEU A 229 -25.27 22.32 -4.03
N PRO A 230 -25.19 21.84 -2.79
CA PRO A 230 -24.71 20.48 -2.52
C PRO A 230 -25.61 19.41 -3.16
N ALA A 231 -25.04 18.29 -3.62
CA ALA A 231 -25.78 17.12 -4.14
C ALA A 231 -26.49 16.33 -3.03
N LEU A 232 -27.53 16.93 -2.44
CA LEU A 232 -28.35 16.31 -1.39
C LEU A 232 -29.81 16.28 -1.83
N SER A 233 -30.53 15.22 -1.45
CA SER A 233 -31.94 14.99 -1.83
C SER A 233 -32.91 16.09 -1.37
N GLY A 234 -32.47 17.02 -0.52
CA GLY A 234 -33.23 18.18 -0.04
C GLY A 234 -32.71 19.54 -0.49
N SER A 235 -31.65 19.61 -1.30
CA SER A 235 -31.06 20.91 -1.70
C SER A 235 -31.98 21.74 -2.58
N LEU A 236 -32.83 21.10 -3.40
CA LEU A 236 -33.79 21.78 -4.27
C LEU A 236 -35.14 22.03 -3.59
N SER A 237 -35.59 23.29 -3.57
CA SER A 237 -36.97 23.65 -3.22
C SER A 237 -37.98 23.06 -4.20
N GLY A 238 -39.22 22.86 -3.75
CA GLY A 238 -40.31 22.38 -4.61
C GLY A 238 -40.51 23.24 -5.85
N ALA A 239 -40.47 24.57 -5.70
CA ALA A 239 -40.56 25.50 -6.82
C ALA A 239 -39.46 25.29 -7.88
N SER A 240 -38.23 24.98 -7.45
CA SER A 240 -37.11 24.73 -8.37
C SER A 240 -37.25 23.38 -9.09
N ARG A 241 -37.80 22.37 -8.43
CA ARG A 241 -38.11 21.08 -9.07
C ARG A 241 -39.18 21.25 -10.14
N SER A 242 -40.28 21.92 -9.81
CA SER A 242 -41.36 22.18 -10.76
C SER A 242 -40.89 23.02 -11.95
N LEU A 243 -39.95 23.97 -11.76
CA LEU A 243 -39.33 24.71 -12.87
C LEU A 243 -38.53 23.79 -13.80
N ALA A 244 -37.75 22.85 -13.27
CA ALA A 244 -36.97 21.91 -14.08
C ALA A 244 -37.89 20.93 -14.84
N GLU A 245 -38.93 20.41 -14.20
CA GLU A 245 -39.93 19.53 -14.83
C GLU A 245 -40.70 20.26 -15.94
N ALA A 246 -41.15 21.48 -15.66
CA ALA A 246 -41.88 22.31 -16.64
C ALA A 246 -41.00 22.80 -17.80
N ALA A 247 -39.68 22.68 -17.70
CA ALA A 247 -38.78 23.07 -18.78
C ALA A 247 -38.88 22.14 -19.99
N GLY A 248 -39.32 20.89 -19.82
CA GLY A 248 -39.44 19.92 -20.92
C GLY A 248 -38.13 19.69 -21.67
N LEU A 249 -36.98 19.86 -21.00
CA LEU A 249 -35.67 19.53 -21.56
C LEU A 249 -35.50 18.00 -21.59
N PRO A 250 -34.78 17.44 -22.59
CA PRO A 250 -34.44 16.03 -22.59
C PRO A 250 -33.66 15.66 -21.32
N VAL A 251 -33.83 14.43 -20.86
CA VAL A 251 -33.14 13.88 -19.68
C VAL A 251 -32.14 12.84 -20.16
N ALA A 252 -30.88 13.04 -19.80
CA ALA A 252 -29.79 12.12 -20.11
C ALA A 252 -29.96 10.78 -19.38
N GLU A 253 -29.19 9.77 -19.74
CA GLU A 253 -29.14 8.48 -19.02
C GLU A 253 -28.45 8.55 -17.66
N ASP A 254 -27.60 9.56 -17.45
CA ASP A 254 -26.82 9.80 -16.22
C ASP A 254 -26.36 11.27 -16.20
N PHE A 255 -25.51 11.65 -15.26
CA PHE A 255 -24.82 12.92 -15.23
C PHE A 255 -23.45 12.83 -15.93
N PHE A 256 -23.38 13.40 -17.13
CA PHE A 256 -22.13 13.51 -17.91
C PHE A 256 -21.19 14.59 -17.36
N ILE A 257 -19.89 14.28 -17.34
CA ILE A 257 -18.84 15.11 -16.75
C ILE A 257 -17.48 14.92 -17.45
N GLY A 258 -16.63 15.94 -17.36
CA GLY A 258 -15.30 15.95 -17.96
C GLY A 258 -15.33 16.06 -19.48
N ARG A 259 -14.13 15.92 -20.06
CA ARG A 259 -13.90 15.93 -21.50
C ARG A 259 -12.98 14.77 -21.86
N ILE A 260 -13.15 14.26 -23.08
CA ILE A 260 -12.29 13.21 -23.61
C ILE A 260 -11.18 13.85 -24.43
N THR A 261 -9.95 13.75 -23.95
CA THR A 261 -8.76 14.29 -24.60
C THR A 261 -7.77 13.20 -25.00
N GLY A 262 -7.82 12.06 -24.30
CA GLY A 262 -6.98 10.89 -24.57
C GLY A 262 -7.23 10.25 -25.93
N ARG A 263 -6.17 9.68 -26.53
CA ARG A 263 -6.26 8.97 -27.81
C ARG A 263 -5.55 7.64 -27.76
N ILE A 264 -6.18 6.60 -28.30
CA ILE A 264 -5.59 5.28 -28.51
C ILE A 264 -5.50 5.07 -30.02
N ASP A 265 -4.29 4.83 -30.52
CA ASP A 265 -3.99 4.62 -31.95
C ASP A 265 -4.60 5.74 -32.84
N GLY A 266 -4.49 6.98 -32.37
CA GLY A 266 -4.96 8.19 -33.07
C GLY A 266 -6.45 8.51 -32.93
N ARG A 267 -7.25 7.64 -32.31
CA ARG A 267 -8.69 7.85 -32.09
C ARG A 267 -8.99 8.20 -30.65
N PRO A 268 -9.99 9.05 -30.35
CA PRO A 268 -10.48 9.21 -28.97
C PRO A 268 -10.76 7.84 -28.35
N TRP A 269 -10.35 7.63 -27.10
CA TRP A 269 -10.53 6.33 -26.44
C TRP A 269 -12.01 6.00 -26.17
N ARG A 270 -12.89 7.00 -26.27
CA ARG A 270 -14.35 6.88 -26.30
C ARG A 270 -15.00 8.12 -26.94
N GLU A 271 -16.27 8.01 -27.30
CA GLU A 271 -17.00 9.07 -28.01
C GLU A 271 -17.75 10.04 -27.09
N ARG A 272 -18.32 9.54 -25.98
CA ARG A 272 -19.10 10.35 -25.04
C ARG A 272 -18.26 10.73 -23.81
N PRO A 273 -18.55 11.86 -23.13
CA PRO A 273 -17.96 12.18 -21.83
C PRO A 273 -18.18 11.07 -20.79
N LEU A 274 -17.50 11.18 -19.65
CA LEU A 274 -17.66 10.24 -18.56
C LEU A 274 -19.00 10.48 -17.85
N THR A 275 -19.56 9.47 -17.22
CA THR A 275 -20.69 9.62 -16.31
C THR A 275 -20.26 9.52 -14.86
N VAL A 276 -21.02 10.15 -13.95
CA VAL A 276 -20.70 10.08 -12.52
C VAL A 276 -20.79 8.65 -11.97
N SER A 277 -21.68 7.80 -12.51
CA SER A 277 -21.83 6.43 -12.05
C SER A 277 -20.65 5.53 -12.43
N GLU A 278 -19.99 5.78 -13.57
CA GLU A 278 -18.81 5.01 -14.00
C GLU A 278 -17.49 5.52 -13.38
N LEU A 279 -17.44 6.77 -12.90
CA LEU A 279 -16.23 7.38 -12.34
C LEU A 279 -15.52 6.52 -11.28
N PRO A 280 -16.20 5.95 -10.26
CA PRO A 280 -15.53 5.12 -9.26
C PRO A 280 -14.82 3.91 -9.86
N ALA A 281 -15.45 3.24 -10.84
CA ALA A 281 -14.86 2.09 -11.53
C ALA A 281 -13.64 2.50 -12.36
N LEU A 282 -13.74 3.62 -13.08
CA LEU A 282 -12.61 4.14 -13.89
C LEU A 282 -11.43 4.58 -13.01
N VAL A 283 -11.69 5.22 -11.87
CA VAL A 283 -10.64 5.57 -10.89
C VAL A 283 -9.93 4.31 -10.40
N LEU A 284 -10.67 3.23 -10.14
CA LEU A 284 -10.07 1.94 -9.75
C LEU A 284 -9.19 1.36 -10.85
N VAL A 285 -9.64 1.40 -12.12
CA VAL A 285 -8.87 0.93 -13.28
C VAL A 285 -7.56 1.71 -13.43
N VAL A 286 -7.62 3.05 -13.36
CA VAL A 286 -6.42 3.90 -13.44
C VAL A 286 -5.49 3.63 -12.25
N THR A 287 -6.03 3.47 -11.05
CA THR A 287 -5.23 3.15 -9.85
C THR A 287 -4.53 1.79 -9.99
N ALA A 288 -5.22 0.78 -10.52
CA ALA A 288 -4.66 -0.53 -10.78
C ALA A 288 -3.55 -0.47 -11.83
N ALA A 289 -3.73 0.30 -12.91
CA ALA A 289 -2.71 0.52 -13.94
C ALA A 289 -1.46 1.23 -13.39
N CYS A 290 -1.64 2.26 -12.54
CA CYS A 290 -0.55 2.89 -11.81
C CYS A 290 0.19 1.89 -10.92
N PHE A 291 -0.55 1.06 -10.16
CA PHE A 291 0.04 0.04 -9.30
C PHE A 291 0.86 -0.97 -10.09
N VAL A 292 0.31 -1.52 -11.19
CA VAL A 292 1.02 -2.44 -12.09
C VAL A 292 2.31 -1.81 -12.61
N THR A 293 2.24 -0.56 -13.08
CA THR A 293 3.40 0.16 -13.62
C THR A 293 4.49 0.36 -12.55
N VAL A 294 4.11 0.83 -11.36
CA VAL A 294 5.05 1.05 -10.24
C VAL A 294 5.65 -0.28 -9.76
N SER A 295 4.84 -1.33 -9.60
CA SER A 295 5.34 -2.65 -9.20
C SER A 295 6.31 -3.23 -10.24
N TYR A 296 6.03 -3.02 -11.53
CA TYR A 296 6.91 -3.49 -12.61
C TYR A 296 8.26 -2.76 -12.62
N LEU A 297 8.25 -1.43 -12.46
CA LEU A 297 9.45 -0.58 -12.50
C LEU A 297 10.28 -0.66 -11.21
N SER A 298 9.64 -0.85 -10.05
CA SER A 298 10.33 -0.98 -8.75
C SER A 298 11.03 -2.33 -8.56
N GLY A 299 10.93 -3.25 -9.53
CA GLY A 299 11.54 -4.56 -9.40
C GLY A 299 10.85 -5.46 -8.38
N MET A 300 9.57 -5.21 -8.05
CA MET A 300 8.70 -6.16 -7.32
C MET A 300 8.34 -7.38 -8.19
N ARG A 301 9.29 -7.84 -9.00
CA ARG A 301 9.25 -9.06 -9.80
C ARG A 301 9.85 -10.20 -8.97
N GLN A 302 9.30 -10.51 -7.82
CA GLN A 302 9.73 -11.68 -7.03
C GLN A 302 8.57 -12.42 -6.44
#